data_AF-A0A087NG26-F1
#
_entry.id   AF-A0A087NG26-F1
#
_cell.length_a   1.000
_cell.length_b   1.000
_cell.length_c   1.000
_cell.angle_alpha   90.00
_cell.angle_beta   90.00
_cell.angle_gamma   90.00
#
_symmetry.space_group_name_H-M   'P 1'
#
loop_
_entity.id
_entity.type
_entity.pdbx_description
1 polymer ?
#
loop_
_entity_poly.entity_id
_entity_poly.type
_entity_poly.pdbx_seq_one_letter_code
_entity_poly.pdbx_strand_id
1 'polypeptide(L)' 'MSGGQPATPQRMAHIDPSIADRLAAKLESQKPDYLMEKLGISVNTWVKIRRGQPIRASVATRLLRRIGQLPDDGGIAN' A
#
# COMPACT_ATOMS: atom_id res chain seq x y z
N MET A 1 -31.24 18.67 8.90
CA MET A 1 -29.87 19.21 8.96
C MET A 1 -28.93 18.02 9.06
N SER A 2 -28.38 17.53 7.95
CA SER A 2 -27.50 16.36 7.95
C SER A 2 -26.15 16.74 8.55
N GLY A 3 -25.86 16.22 9.74
CA GLY A 3 -24.57 16.39 10.39
C GLY A 3 -23.46 15.83 9.51
N GLY A 4 -22.58 16.69 9.01
CA GLY A 4 -21.34 16.28 8.38
C GLY A 4 -20.51 15.54 9.43
N GLN A 5 -20.25 14.25 9.21
CA GLN A 5 -19.25 13.54 10.00
C GLN A 5 -17.92 14.31 9.89
N PRO A 6 -17.22 14.60 11.00
CA PRO A 6 -15.90 15.17 10.93
C PRO A 6 -15.00 14.19 10.16
N ALA A 7 -14.35 14.67 9.10
CA ALA A 7 -13.40 13.89 8.32
C ALA A 7 -12.32 13.37 9.27
N THR A 8 -12.30 12.06 9.49
CA THR A 8 -11.32 11.41 10.36
C THR A 8 -9.92 11.73 9.82
N PRO A 9 -8.96 12.13 10.67
CA PRO A 9 -7.61 12.44 10.19
C PRO A 9 -7.04 11.23 9.45
N GLN A 10 -6.68 11.42 8.18
CA GLN A 10 -6.07 10.38 7.36
C GLN A 10 -4.70 10.04 7.93
N ARG A 11 -4.62 8.91 8.65
CA ARG A 11 -3.34 8.39 9.15
C ARG A 11 -2.44 8.07 7.97
N MET A 12 -1.21 8.54 8.05
CA MET A 12 -0.16 8.29 7.07
C MET A 12 0.78 7.19 7.59
N ALA A 13 1.36 6.42 6.68
CA ALA A 13 2.33 5.37 6.97
C ALA A 13 3.51 5.47 6.01
N HIS A 14 4.70 5.19 6.53
CA HIS A 14 5.91 5.02 5.72
C HIS A 14 6.12 3.53 5.43
N ILE A 15 6.42 3.24 4.17
CA ILE A 15 6.89 1.91 3.75
C ILE A 15 8.37 2.09 3.41
N ASP A 16 9.19 1.18 3.91
CA ASP A 16 10.62 1.16 3.61
C ASP A 16 10.83 1.08 2.07
N PRO A 17 11.58 2.03 1.46
CA PRO A 17 11.84 2.02 0.02
C PRO A 17 12.41 0.70 -0.50
N SER A 18 13.18 -0.03 0.33
CA SER A 18 13.75 -1.33 -0.03
C SER A 18 12.67 -2.37 -0.37
N ILE A 19 11.46 -2.25 0.18
CA ILE A 19 10.33 -3.12 -0.18
C ILE A 19 9.93 -2.85 -1.63
N ALA A 20 9.85 -1.59 -2.04
CA ALA A 20 9.54 -1.26 -3.43
C ALA A 20 10.67 -1.66 -4.38
N ASP A 21 11.94 -1.55 -3.98
CA ASP A 21 13.05 -2.02 -4.81
C ASP A 21 13.03 -3.55 -4.99
N ARG A 22 12.75 -4.30 -3.92
CA ARG A 22 12.59 -5.77 -3.98
C ARG A 22 11.39 -6.18 -4.84
N LEU A 23 10.28 -5.45 -4.77
CA LEU A 23 9.13 -5.68 -5.63
C LEU A 23 9.44 -5.31 -7.08
N ALA A 24 10.12 -4.19 -7.33
CA ALA A 24 10.50 -3.73 -8.66
C ALA A 24 11.35 -4.77 -9.40
N ALA A 25 12.26 -5.45 -8.70
CA ALA A 25 13.07 -6.53 -9.25
C ALA A 25 12.27 -7.79 -9.62
N LYS A 26 11.06 -7.96 -9.06
CA LYS A 26 10.17 -9.11 -9.31
C LYS A 26 9.03 -8.81 -10.28
N LEU A 27 8.73 -7.53 -10.53
CA LEU A 27 7.68 -7.12 -11.45
C LEU A 27 8.20 -7.18 -12.89
N GLU A 28 7.43 -7.77 -13.80
CA GLU A 28 7.77 -7.78 -15.23
C GLU A 28 7.60 -6.38 -15.85
N SER A 29 6.78 -5.53 -15.23
CA SER A 29 6.47 -4.18 -15.71
C SER A 29 6.11 -3.26 -14.53
N GLN A 30 6.40 -1.97 -14.69
CA GLN A 30 5.99 -0.92 -13.73
C GLN A 30 4.99 0.07 -14.36
N LYS A 31 4.28 -0.36 -15.40
CA LYS A 31 3.20 0.44 -16.01
C LYS A 31 2.02 0.59 -15.04
N PRO A 32 1.25 1.69 -15.11
CA PRO A 32 0.15 1.96 -14.18
C PRO A 32 -0.84 0.80 -14.07
N ASP A 33 -1.28 0.24 -15.19
CA ASP A 33 -2.27 -0.86 -15.21
C ASP A 33 -1.72 -2.14 -14.56
N TYR A 34 -0.45 -2.46 -14.83
CA TYR A 34 0.21 -3.63 -14.25
C TYR A 34 0.41 -3.49 -12.74
N LEU A 35 0.79 -2.30 -12.26
CA LEU A 35 0.90 -2.02 -10.82
C LEU A 35 -0.47 -2.12 -10.14
N MET A 36 -1.53 -1.64 -10.79
CA MET A 36 -2.88 -1.73 -10.27
C MET A 36 -3.37 -3.19 -10.22
N GLU A 37 -3.11 -3.96 -11.27
CA GLU A 37 -3.45 -5.38 -11.35
C GLU A 37 -2.70 -6.20 -10.29
N LYS A 38 -1.36 -6.12 -10.26
CA LYS A 38 -0.53 -6.95 -9.37
C LYS A 38 -0.54 -6.46 -7.93
N LEU A 39 -0.39 -5.17 -7.70
CA LEU A 39 -0.20 -4.61 -6.35
C LEU A 39 -1.43 -3.89 -5.80
N GLY A 40 -2.43 -3.57 -6.62
CA GLY A 40 -3.66 -2.89 -6.16
C GLY A 40 -3.42 -1.43 -5.81
N ILE A 41 -2.34 -0.83 -6.32
CA ILE A 41 -1.96 0.56 -6.07
C ILE A 41 -1.74 1.29 -7.38
N SER A 42 -2.00 2.59 -7.40
CA SER A 42 -1.69 3.44 -8.55
C SER A 42 -0.19 3.69 -8.69
N VAL A 43 0.23 4.09 -9.88
CA VAL A 43 1.61 4.51 -10.17
C VAL A 43 2.08 5.65 -9.24
N ASN A 44 1.19 6.56 -8.85
CA ASN A 44 1.53 7.64 -7.92
C ASN A 44 1.90 7.12 -6.53
N THR A 45 1.15 6.14 -6.02
CA THR A 45 1.46 5.49 -4.74
C THR A 45 2.78 4.73 -4.84
N TRP A 46 3.01 4.02 -5.95
CA TRP A 46 4.28 3.34 -6.21
C TRP A 46 5.48 4.29 -6.19
N VAL A 47 5.39 5.43 -6.89
CA VAL A 47 6.44 6.46 -6.89
C VAL A 47 6.66 7.04 -5.49
N LYS A 48 5.60 7.25 -4.70
CA LYS A 48 5.74 7.71 -3.31
C LYS A 48 6.55 6.73 -2.46
N ILE A 49 6.22 5.44 -2.53
CA ILE A 49 6.94 4.41 -1.77
C ILE A 49 8.41 4.36 -2.16
N ARG A 50 8.72 4.36 -3.47
CA ARG A 50 10.11 4.38 -3.96
C ARG A 50 10.90 5.60 -3.50
N ARG A 51 10.23 6.72 -3.27
CA ARG A 51 10.84 7.96 -2.76
C ARG A 51 10.85 8.05 -1.22
N GLY A 52 10.40 7.02 -0.51
CA GLY A 52 10.26 7.04 0.95
C GLY A 52 9.19 7.99 1.47
N GLN A 53 8.29 8.45 0.58
CA GLN A 53 7.23 9.38 0.94
C GLN A 53 6.07 8.65 1.63
N PRO A 54 5.43 9.30 2.61
CA PRO A 54 4.31 8.69 3.30
C PRO A 54 3.11 8.50 2.38
N ILE A 55 2.40 7.39 2.57
CA ILE A 55 1.13 7.07 1.91
C ILE A 55 0.03 6.89 2.96
N ARG A 56 -1.24 6.79 2.53
CA ARG A 56 -2.35 6.52 3.46
C ARG A 56 -2.13 5.16 4.14
N ALA A 57 -2.32 5.11 5.46
CA ALA A 57 -2.14 3.90 6.25
C ALA A 57 -2.99 2.74 5.73
N SER A 58 -4.24 3.00 5.33
CA SER A 58 -5.12 1.96 4.75
C SER A 58 -4.58 1.37 3.45
N VAL A 59 -3.88 2.16 2.63
CA VAL A 59 -3.24 1.69 1.40
C VAL A 59 -2.01 0.87 1.74
N ALA A 60 -1.20 1.33 2.70
CA ALA A 60 -0.03 0.59 3.17
C ALA A 60 -0.40 -0.79 3.72
N THR A 61 -1.39 -0.87 4.61
CA THR A 61 -1.87 -2.14 5.17
C THR A 61 -2.33 -3.10 4.08
N ARG A 62 -3.13 -2.63 3.12
CA ARG A 62 -3.61 -3.47 2.00
C ARG A 62 -2.46 -3.97 1.12
N LEU A 63 -1.50 -3.10 0.81
CA LEU A 63 -0.33 -3.47 0.02
C LEU A 63 0.49 -4.53 0.75
N LEU A 64 0.86 -4.28 2.02
CA LEU A 64 1.68 -5.18 2.82
C LEU A 64 1.03 -6.56 3.00
N ARG A 65 -0.28 -6.63 3.26
CA ARG A 65 -1.01 -7.91 3.29
C ARG A 65 -0.94 -8.63 1.95
N ARG A 66 -1.18 -7.92 0.84
CA ARG A 66 -1.15 -8.52 -0.50
C ARG A 66 0.21 -9.11 -0.86
N ILE A 67 1.30 -8.49 -0.43
CA ILE A 67 2.66 -9.00 -0.67
C ILE A 67 3.15 -9.94 0.44
N GLY A 68 2.29 -10.35 1.36
CA GLY A 68 2.60 -11.29 2.45
C GLY A 68 3.53 -10.73 3.53
N GLN A 69 3.64 -9.41 3.66
CA GLN A 69 4.49 -8.73 4.65
C GLN A 69 3.75 -8.39 5.96
N LEU A 70 2.41 -8.46 5.97
CA LEU A 70 1.61 -8.33 7.17
C LEU A 70 0.73 -9.58 7.30
N PRO A 71 0.73 -10.28 8.45
CA PRO A 71 -0.16 -11.42 8.66
C PRO A 71 -1.61 -11.00 8.50
N ASP A 72 -2.43 -11.91 7.98
CA ASP A 72 -3.87 -11.75 8.04
C ASP A 72 -4.29 -11.94 9.50
N ASP A 73 -4.71 -10.86 10.16
CA ASP A 73 -5.16 -10.83 11.56
C ASP A 73 -6.40 -11.72 11.86
N GLY A 74 -6.73 -12.68 10.98
CA GLY A 74 -7.82 -13.65 11.09
C GLY A 74 -7.38 -15.10 10.97
N GLY A 75 -6.08 -15.39 10.95
CA GLY A 75 -5.57 -16.74 11.15
C GLY A 75 -5.70 -17.16 12.62
N ILE A 76 -6.86 -17.65 13.02
CA ILE A 76 -6.95 -18.53 14.19
C ILE A 76 -6.00 -19.71 13.96
N ALA A 77 -4.84 -19.67 14.61
CA ALA A 77 -4.05 -20.85 14.82
C ALA A 77 -4.67 -21.62 15.99
N ASN A 78 -5.04 -22.86 15.67
CA ASN A 78 -5.58 -23.94 16.52
C ASN A 78 -7.09 -23.98 16.72
#